data_AF-A0A5J4Q7K3-F1
#
_entry.id   AF-A0A5J4Q7K3-F1
#
_cell.length_a   1.000
_cell.length_b   1.000
_cell.length_c   1.000
_cell.angle_alpha   90.00
_cell.angle_beta   90.00
_cell.angle_gamma   90.00
#
_symmetry.space_group_name_H-M   'P 1'
#
loop_
_entity.id
_entity.type
_entity.pdbx_description
1 polymer ?
#
loop_
_entity_poly.entity_id
_entity_poly.type
_entity_poly.pdbx_seq_one_letter_code
_entity_poly.pdbx_strand_id
1 'polypeptide(L)'
;MAQMQLFILFPEYVEKGNPPTAPYIKTIDILDTNVTQEYITAFEHIISFFSYEDYDGYYDAKNLEAFSKPLEEMKDCYPGQKTALRSVMNKWENWRNKATKDNGQQYYLHSFSLPIIADTLTEIAKRKHPTNTDTVFLVVNNDGIDIGHKKKLKLSLDDSQHKNISQSINIIQCSCDVKSLHKWFEENRLPKRVFNLNPKHGENGRGNYNDASPLYCSHDEAETLLHKAIGSSIDSTSLYFYDEKREKYIEFRNENTPQNTYHAFHIEQKEIAKEIKKKINELNT
;
A
#
# COMPACT_ATOMS: atom_id res chain seq x y z
N MET A 1 -13.56 -1.39 -13.58
CA MET A 1 -13.56 -0.36 -12.51
C MET A 1 -12.11 -0.07 -12.18
N ALA A 2 -11.80 1.19 -11.91
CA ALA A 2 -10.47 1.58 -11.49
C ALA A 2 -10.12 0.87 -10.18
N GLN A 3 -8.90 0.35 -10.04
CA GLN A 3 -8.55 -0.53 -8.94
C GLN A 3 -7.12 -0.32 -8.47
N MET A 4 -6.89 -0.39 -7.17
CA MET A 4 -5.54 -0.44 -6.59
C MET A 4 -5.19 -1.88 -6.28
N GLN A 5 -4.06 -2.37 -6.80
CA GLN A 5 -3.55 -3.71 -6.50
C GLN A 5 -2.17 -3.61 -5.84
N LEU A 6 -2.09 -4.09 -4.60
CA LEU A 6 -0.86 -4.12 -3.81
C LEU A 6 -0.32 -5.54 -3.75
N PHE A 7 0.99 -5.69 -3.97
CA PHE A 7 1.69 -6.97 -3.94
C PHE A 7 2.79 -6.92 -2.88
N ILE A 8 2.70 -7.78 -1.86
CA ILE A 8 3.67 -7.83 -0.77
C ILE A 8 4.82 -8.76 -1.15
N LEU A 9 6.04 -8.35 -0.84
CA LEU A 9 7.24 -9.16 -1.01
C LEU A 9 8.01 -9.26 0.30
N PHE A 10 8.29 -10.50 0.69
CA PHE A 10 9.07 -10.86 1.88
C PHE A 10 10.49 -11.27 1.47
N PRO A 11 11.48 -11.12 2.36
CA PRO A 11 12.75 -11.79 2.18
C PRO A 11 12.57 -13.30 2.26
N GLU A 12 13.50 -14.05 1.70
CA GLU A 12 13.42 -15.51 1.68
C GLU A 12 14.47 -16.16 2.55
N TYR A 13 14.05 -17.12 3.36
CA TYR A 13 14.99 -18.07 3.93
C TYR A 13 15.39 -19.07 2.84
N VAL A 14 16.70 -19.19 2.61
CA VAL A 14 17.25 -20.16 1.67
C VAL A 14 18.19 -21.10 2.41
N GLU A 15 17.97 -22.40 2.25
CA GLU A 15 18.94 -23.39 2.72
C GLU A 15 20.23 -23.28 1.90
N LYS A 16 21.36 -23.62 2.53
CA LYS A 16 22.67 -23.56 1.88
C LYS A 16 22.69 -24.34 0.57
N GLY A 17 22.90 -23.63 -0.54
CA GLY A 17 22.98 -24.19 -1.89
C GLY A 17 21.69 -24.11 -2.70
N ASN A 18 20.57 -23.67 -2.11
CA ASN A 18 19.33 -23.41 -2.82
C ASN A 18 19.24 -21.92 -3.22
N PRO A 19 18.87 -21.60 -4.47
CA PRO A 19 18.64 -20.22 -4.86
C PRO A 19 17.29 -19.71 -4.33
N PRO A 20 17.13 -18.39 -4.11
CA PRO A 20 15.83 -17.79 -3.87
C PRO A 20 14.92 -17.94 -5.10
N THR A 21 13.62 -17.72 -4.92
CA THR A 21 12.61 -17.86 -5.98
C THR A 21 12.84 -16.87 -7.14
N ALA A 22 13.50 -15.75 -6.88
CA ALA A 22 13.94 -14.80 -7.89
C ALA A 22 15.30 -14.16 -7.53
N PRO A 23 16.13 -13.81 -8.53
CA PRO A 23 17.52 -13.37 -8.32
C PRO A 23 17.66 -12.04 -7.55
N TYR A 24 16.59 -11.26 -7.47
CA TYR A 24 16.57 -9.95 -6.80
C TYR A 24 16.10 -10.00 -5.35
N ILE A 25 15.58 -11.16 -4.91
CA ILE A 25 15.02 -11.32 -3.58
C ILE A 25 16.14 -11.37 -2.56
N LYS A 26 16.00 -10.56 -1.50
CA LYS A 26 16.88 -10.57 -0.35
C LYS A 26 16.73 -11.89 0.39
N THR A 27 17.86 -12.52 0.71
CA THR A 27 17.88 -13.73 1.52
C THR A 27 18.10 -13.40 2.99
N ILE A 28 17.51 -14.21 3.88
CA ILE A 28 17.69 -14.12 5.33
C ILE A 28 18.11 -15.48 5.89
N ASP A 29 18.81 -15.44 7.02
CA ASP A 29 19.05 -16.62 7.86
C ASP A 29 17.88 -16.83 8.83
N ILE A 30 17.98 -17.86 9.69
CA ILE A 30 17.01 -18.10 10.77
C ILE A 30 16.94 -16.86 11.66
N LEU A 31 15.74 -16.28 11.74
CA LEU A 31 15.47 -15.10 12.58
C LEU A 31 15.24 -15.51 14.04
N ASP A 32 15.56 -14.61 14.97
CA ASP A 32 15.19 -14.77 16.37
C ASP A 32 13.66 -14.64 16.55
N THR A 33 13.10 -15.41 17.48
CA THR A 33 11.66 -15.44 17.77
C THR A 33 11.10 -14.04 18.09
N ASN A 34 11.80 -13.21 18.86
CA ASN A 34 11.30 -11.87 19.18
C ASN A 34 11.30 -10.97 17.94
N VAL A 35 12.35 -11.04 17.13
CA VAL A 35 12.45 -10.28 15.88
C VAL A 35 11.33 -10.66 14.91
N THR A 36 11.01 -11.94 14.79
CA THR A 36 9.88 -12.39 13.97
C THR A 36 8.55 -11.91 14.53
N GLN A 37 8.36 -11.96 15.85
CA GLN A 37 7.12 -11.49 16.47
C GLN A 37 6.90 -10.00 16.20
N GLU A 38 7.95 -9.18 16.39
CA GLU A 38 7.92 -7.75 16.10
C GLU A 38 7.59 -7.49 14.63
N TYR A 39 8.18 -8.26 13.72
CA TYR A 39 7.91 -8.16 12.29
C TYR A 39 6.45 -8.46 11.94
N ILE A 40 5.89 -9.55 12.47
CA ILE A 40 4.48 -9.92 12.22
C ILE A 40 3.53 -8.87 12.81
N THR A 41 3.80 -8.41 14.04
CA THR A 41 2.99 -7.38 14.70
C THR A 41 3.06 -6.04 13.97
N ALA A 42 4.23 -5.65 13.47
CA ALA A 42 4.38 -4.44 12.64
C ALA A 42 3.55 -4.56 11.35
N PHE A 43 3.59 -5.71 10.69
CA PHE A 43 2.83 -5.94 9.47
C PHE A 43 1.30 -5.98 9.73
N GLU A 44 0.86 -6.60 10.82
CA GLU A 44 -0.54 -6.56 11.25
C GLU A 44 -1.04 -5.13 11.50
N HIS A 45 -0.21 -4.31 12.17
CA HIS A 45 -0.50 -2.90 12.40
C HIS A 45 -0.66 -2.14 11.09
N ILE A 46 0.22 -2.35 10.10
CA ILE A 46 0.10 -1.71 8.78
C ILE A 46 -1.22 -2.08 8.10
N ILE A 47 -1.60 -3.36 8.09
CA ILE A 47 -2.86 -3.80 7.49
C ILE A 47 -4.07 -3.19 8.22
N SER A 48 -4.02 -3.10 9.55
CA SER A 48 -5.06 -2.44 10.35
C SER A 48 -5.09 -0.92 10.13
N PHE A 49 -3.94 -0.29 9.92
CA PHE A 49 -3.83 1.14 9.68
C PHE A 49 -4.62 1.53 8.43
N PHE A 50 -4.41 0.81 7.32
CA PHE A 50 -5.01 1.06 6.02
C PHE A 50 -6.34 0.33 5.77
N SER A 51 -7.04 -0.14 6.81
CA SER A 51 -8.36 -0.80 6.67
C SER A 51 -9.46 0.11 6.11
N TYR A 52 -9.18 1.40 5.93
CA TYR A 52 -10.07 2.40 5.34
C TYR A 52 -9.80 2.68 3.86
N GLU A 53 -8.74 2.11 3.28
CA GLU A 53 -8.42 2.26 1.86
C GLU A 53 -9.03 1.11 1.05
N ASP A 54 -9.49 1.42 -0.17
CA ASP A 54 -10.08 0.44 -1.10
C ASP A 54 -9.01 -0.16 -2.03
N TYR A 55 -8.43 -1.30 -1.65
CA TYR A 55 -7.41 -1.97 -2.46
C TYR A 55 -7.53 -3.50 -2.40
N ASP A 56 -7.05 -4.15 -3.46
CA ASP A 56 -6.80 -5.58 -3.46
C ASP A 56 -5.38 -5.88 -3.01
N GLY A 57 -5.23 -6.68 -1.95
CA GLY A 57 -3.94 -7.19 -1.50
C GLY A 57 -3.61 -8.56 -2.10
N TYR A 58 -2.40 -8.73 -2.61
CA TYR A 58 -1.90 -9.97 -3.20
C TYR A 58 -0.56 -10.40 -2.61
N TYR A 59 -0.38 -11.71 -2.44
CA TYR A 59 0.90 -12.32 -2.07
C TYR A 59 1.27 -13.49 -2.98
N ASP A 60 2.56 -13.79 -3.06
CA ASP A 60 3.09 -14.99 -3.70
C ASP A 60 3.21 -16.11 -2.66
N ALA A 61 2.45 -17.20 -2.82
CA ALA A 61 2.52 -18.32 -1.89
C ALA A 61 3.93 -18.97 -1.78
N LYS A 62 4.73 -18.98 -2.85
CA LYS A 62 6.10 -19.52 -2.81
C LYS A 62 7.04 -18.61 -2.02
N ASN A 63 6.95 -17.30 -2.22
CA ASN A 63 7.73 -16.31 -1.45
C ASN A 63 7.35 -16.35 0.04
N LEU A 64 6.05 -16.40 0.34
CA LEU A 64 5.56 -16.51 1.72
C LEU A 64 5.97 -17.84 2.38
N GLU A 65 5.92 -18.95 1.63
CA GLU A 65 6.36 -20.26 2.13
C GLU A 65 7.85 -20.25 2.47
N ALA A 66 8.69 -19.73 1.58
CA ALA A 66 10.12 -19.57 1.82
C ALA A 66 10.42 -18.68 3.04
N PHE A 67 9.72 -17.54 3.18
CA PHE A 67 9.83 -16.69 4.37
C PHE A 67 9.39 -17.41 5.66
N SER A 68 8.31 -18.18 5.61
CA SER A 68 7.71 -18.80 6.79
C SER A 68 8.37 -20.12 7.22
N LYS A 69 9.29 -20.67 6.42
CA LYS A 69 9.94 -21.96 6.68
C LYS A 69 10.64 -22.02 8.04
N PRO A 70 11.46 -21.03 8.45
CA PRO A 70 12.09 -21.04 9.78
C PRO A 70 11.07 -21.01 10.93
N LEU A 71 9.85 -20.51 10.68
CA LEU A 71 8.82 -20.36 11.72
C LEU A 71 8.20 -21.71 12.14
N GLU A 72 8.40 -22.76 11.35
CA GLU A 72 7.96 -24.12 11.69
C GLU A 72 8.82 -24.75 12.79
N GLU A 73 10.09 -24.34 12.88
CA GLU A 73 11.09 -24.91 13.79
C GLU A 73 11.26 -24.09 15.08
N MET A 74 10.57 -22.95 15.18
CA MET A 74 10.63 -22.10 16.37
C MET A 74 9.93 -22.76 17.57
N LYS A 75 10.49 -22.55 18.77
CA LYS A 75 9.97 -23.08 20.04
C LYS A 75 8.49 -22.74 20.21
N ASP A 76 7.74 -23.67 20.82
CA ASP A 76 6.30 -23.55 21.08
C ASP A 76 5.94 -22.21 21.75
N CYS A 77 5.29 -21.33 20.99
CA CYS A 77 4.60 -20.15 21.47
C CYS A 77 3.12 -20.22 21.03
N TYR A 78 2.20 -19.61 21.79
CA TYR A 78 0.78 -19.61 21.46
C TYR A 78 0.22 -18.19 21.29
N PRO A 79 -0.40 -17.85 20.15
CA PRO A 79 -0.42 -18.65 18.91
C PRO A 79 1.00 -18.79 18.32
N GLY A 80 1.24 -19.88 17.58
CA GLY A 80 2.50 -20.06 16.87
C GLY A 80 2.69 -18.95 15.83
N GLN A 81 3.92 -18.49 15.62
CA GLN A 81 4.20 -17.35 14.75
C GLN A 81 3.76 -17.56 13.30
N LYS A 82 3.89 -18.79 12.78
CA LYS A 82 3.35 -19.16 11.47
C LYS A 82 1.83 -18.99 11.40
N THR A 83 1.11 -19.33 12.46
CA THR A 83 -0.34 -19.16 12.56
C THR A 83 -0.70 -17.67 12.63
N ALA A 84 0.05 -16.88 13.39
CA ALA A 84 -0.13 -15.43 13.45
C ALA A 84 0.08 -14.79 12.06
N LEU A 85 1.18 -15.11 11.37
CA LEU A 85 1.44 -14.63 10.01
C LEU A 85 0.32 -15.03 9.05
N ARG A 86 -0.13 -16.29 9.06
CA ARG A 86 -1.26 -16.73 8.23
C ARG A 86 -2.54 -15.94 8.52
N SER A 87 -2.83 -15.68 9.79
CA SER A 87 -4.00 -14.88 10.19
C SER A 87 -3.93 -13.46 9.61
N VAL A 88 -2.76 -12.83 9.62
CA VAL A 88 -2.54 -11.51 9.03
C VAL A 88 -2.71 -11.58 7.51
N MET A 89 -2.14 -12.60 6.86
CA MET A 89 -2.20 -12.80 5.41
C MET A 89 -3.60 -13.17 4.89
N ASN A 90 -4.51 -13.66 5.72
CA ASN A 90 -5.87 -14.05 5.29
C ASN A 90 -6.68 -12.91 4.65
N LYS A 91 -6.28 -11.66 4.86
CA LYS A 91 -6.90 -10.49 4.22
C LYS A 91 -6.44 -10.28 2.78
N TRP A 92 -5.34 -10.92 2.38
CA TRP A 92 -4.72 -10.79 1.07
C TRP A 92 -4.87 -12.11 0.31
N GLU A 93 -4.92 -12.05 -1.02
CA GLU A 93 -5.11 -13.24 -1.86
C GLU A 93 -3.79 -13.78 -2.41
N ASN A 94 -3.67 -15.10 -2.50
CA ASN A 94 -2.58 -15.71 -3.26
C ASN A 94 -2.79 -15.46 -4.76
N TRP A 95 -1.98 -14.59 -5.38
CA TRP A 95 -2.15 -14.27 -6.79
C TRP A 95 -1.95 -15.49 -7.70
N ARG A 96 -1.22 -16.52 -7.25
CA ARG A 96 -1.01 -17.75 -8.04
C ARG A 96 -2.31 -18.49 -8.35
N ASN A 97 -3.33 -18.34 -7.52
CA ASN A 97 -4.67 -18.93 -7.76
C ASN A 97 -5.41 -18.24 -8.92
N LYS A 98 -5.02 -17.01 -9.25
CA LYS A 98 -5.59 -16.16 -10.31
C LYS A 98 -4.47 -15.64 -11.22
N ALA A 99 -3.47 -16.47 -11.49
CA ALA A 99 -2.28 -16.06 -12.26
C ALA A 99 -2.65 -15.69 -13.69
N THR A 100 -2.07 -14.60 -14.20
CA THR A 100 -2.22 -14.22 -15.60
C THR A 100 -1.53 -15.26 -16.48
N LYS A 101 -2.21 -15.70 -17.55
CA LYS A 101 -1.69 -16.69 -18.50
C LYS A 101 -0.30 -16.28 -18.99
N ASP A 102 0.56 -17.28 -19.11
CA ASP A 102 1.88 -17.08 -19.69
C ASP A 102 1.74 -16.60 -21.14
N ASN A 103 2.51 -15.57 -21.49
CA ASN A 103 2.57 -14.97 -22.81
C ASN A 103 3.88 -15.31 -23.53
N GLY A 104 4.71 -16.19 -22.96
CA GLY A 104 6.00 -16.60 -23.52
C GLY A 104 7.08 -15.52 -23.47
N GLN A 105 6.81 -14.38 -22.83
CA GLN A 105 7.77 -13.29 -22.67
C GLN A 105 8.72 -13.60 -21.52
N GLN A 106 10.00 -13.24 -21.72
CA GLN A 106 10.99 -13.26 -20.65
C GLN A 106 11.17 -11.86 -20.11
N TYR A 107 11.25 -11.76 -18.78
CA TYR A 107 11.42 -10.49 -18.09
C TYR A 107 12.75 -10.47 -17.37
N TYR A 108 13.44 -9.33 -17.46
CA TYR A 108 14.72 -9.10 -16.81
C TYR A 108 14.62 -7.83 -15.99
N LEU A 109 15.02 -7.87 -14.73
CA LEU A 109 15.16 -6.65 -13.94
C LEU A 109 16.51 -6.01 -14.31
N HIS A 110 16.53 -4.72 -14.63
CA HIS A 110 17.69 -4.00 -15.21
C HIS A 110 19.02 -4.14 -14.43
N SER A 111 18.99 -4.57 -13.17
CA SER A 111 20.19 -4.82 -12.35
C SER A 111 20.67 -6.27 -12.33
N PHE A 112 20.00 -7.18 -13.05
CA PHE A 112 20.23 -8.61 -13.05
C PHE A 112 20.27 -9.16 -14.48
N SER A 113 21.20 -10.07 -14.73
CA SER A 113 21.38 -10.74 -16.03
C SER A 113 20.55 -12.01 -16.18
N LEU A 114 19.95 -12.50 -15.09
CA LEU A 114 19.13 -13.70 -15.09
C LEU A 114 17.66 -13.33 -15.34
N PRO A 115 16.92 -14.13 -16.13
CA PRO A 115 15.50 -13.93 -16.32
C PRO A 115 14.76 -14.19 -15.00
N ILE A 116 13.71 -13.39 -14.78
CA ILE A 116 12.76 -13.59 -13.69
C ILE A 116 11.61 -14.43 -14.26
N ILE A 117 11.25 -15.51 -13.56
CA ILE A 117 10.29 -16.49 -14.06
C ILE A 117 9.21 -16.73 -12.99
N ALA A 118 7.94 -16.60 -13.40
CA ALA A 118 6.78 -16.98 -12.58
C ALA A 118 6.78 -16.39 -11.14
N ASP A 119 7.14 -15.11 -11.06
CA ASP A 119 7.35 -14.31 -9.85
C ASP A 119 6.42 -13.07 -9.82
N THR A 120 6.26 -12.45 -8.64
CA THR A 120 5.45 -11.26 -8.41
C THR A 120 5.69 -10.12 -9.42
N LEU A 121 6.95 -9.77 -9.75
CA LEU A 121 7.20 -8.69 -10.70
C LEU A 121 6.75 -9.04 -12.12
N THR A 122 6.88 -10.31 -12.51
CA THR A 122 6.40 -10.81 -13.80
C THR A 122 4.87 -10.86 -13.86
N GLU A 123 4.22 -11.19 -12.74
CA GLU A 123 2.76 -11.15 -12.65
C GLU A 123 2.24 -9.72 -12.78
N ILE A 124 2.83 -8.76 -12.09
CA ILE A 124 2.49 -7.33 -12.26
C ILE A 124 2.73 -6.89 -13.71
N ALA A 125 3.85 -7.27 -14.32
CA ALA A 125 4.16 -6.93 -15.71
C ALA A 125 3.09 -7.47 -16.68
N LYS A 126 2.65 -8.71 -16.48
CA LYS A 126 1.56 -9.32 -17.25
C LYS A 126 0.22 -8.63 -17.01
N ARG A 127 -0.13 -8.29 -15.76
CA ARG A 127 -1.37 -7.54 -15.47
C ARG A 127 -1.37 -6.12 -16.05
N LYS A 128 -0.20 -5.52 -16.25
CA LYS A 128 -0.05 -4.22 -16.90
C LYS A 128 -0.20 -4.26 -18.43
N HIS A 129 -0.08 -5.43 -19.07
CA HIS A 129 0.06 -5.56 -20.54
C HIS A 129 -0.93 -6.60 -21.08
N PRO A 130 -1.89 -6.30 -21.97
CA PRO A 130 -2.63 -5.07 -22.30
C PRO A 130 -3.99 -5.02 -21.57
N THR A 131 -4.68 -3.86 -21.52
CA THR A 131 -6.14 -3.63 -21.22
C THR A 131 -6.59 -2.95 -19.91
N ASN A 132 -5.77 -2.69 -18.90
CA ASN A 132 -6.26 -2.06 -17.66
C ASN A 132 -5.58 -0.73 -17.32
N THR A 133 -5.90 0.34 -18.08
CA THR A 133 -5.43 1.71 -17.80
C THR A 133 -5.90 2.25 -16.46
N ASP A 134 -6.94 1.63 -15.90
CA ASP A 134 -7.60 2.11 -14.69
C ASP A 134 -7.05 1.40 -13.44
N THR A 135 -6.07 0.51 -13.58
CA THR A 135 -5.44 -0.16 -12.43
C THR A 135 -4.06 0.41 -12.14
N VAL A 136 -3.83 0.76 -10.88
CA VAL A 136 -2.50 1.09 -10.37
C VAL A 136 -1.96 -0.08 -9.55
N PHE A 137 -0.65 -0.29 -9.68
CA PHE A 137 0.05 -1.42 -9.08
C PHE A 137 1.17 -0.91 -8.17
N LEU A 138 1.25 -1.48 -6.97
CA LEU A 138 2.31 -1.21 -6.01
C LEU A 138 2.93 -2.51 -5.52
N VAL A 139 4.25 -2.55 -5.47
CA VAL A 139 4.98 -3.52 -4.67
C VAL A 139 5.19 -2.94 -3.27
N VAL A 140 4.63 -3.60 -2.27
CA VAL A 140 4.91 -3.34 -0.86
C VAL A 140 6.14 -4.17 -0.48
N ASN A 141 7.29 -3.51 -0.42
CA ASN A 141 8.56 -4.16 -0.11
C ASN A 141 8.68 -4.33 1.41
N ASN A 142 8.38 -5.51 1.90
CA ASN A 142 8.53 -5.88 3.31
C ASN A 142 9.93 -6.48 3.54
N ASP A 143 10.95 -5.71 3.16
CA ASP A 143 12.36 -6.12 3.13
C ASP A 143 12.69 -7.29 2.17
N GLY A 144 11.81 -7.60 1.22
CA GLY A 144 12.06 -8.64 0.21
C GLY A 144 13.03 -8.26 -0.90
N ILE A 145 13.30 -6.97 -1.09
CA ILE A 145 14.11 -6.46 -2.19
C ILE A 145 15.24 -5.58 -1.65
N ASP A 146 16.49 -5.91 -2.00
CA ASP A 146 17.69 -5.14 -1.66
C ASP A 146 18.33 -4.48 -2.90
N ILE A 147 17.64 -3.50 -3.51
CA ILE A 147 18.13 -2.79 -4.72
C ILE A 147 18.41 -1.30 -4.41
N GLY A 148 18.72 -1.00 -3.13
CA GLY A 148 18.77 0.37 -2.62
C GLY A 148 17.40 1.04 -2.61
N HIS A 149 17.31 2.29 -2.15
CA HIS A 149 16.06 3.08 -2.03
C HIS A 149 15.38 3.44 -3.38
N LYS A 150 15.55 2.63 -4.43
CA LYS A 150 14.93 2.83 -5.74
C LYS A 150 13.43 2.60 -5.65
N LYS A 151 12.66 3.68 -5.74
CA LYS A 151 11.18 3.64 -5.82
C LYS A 151 10.64 2.97 -7.08
N LYS A 152 11.46 2.84 -8.13
CA LYS A 152 11.06 2.31 -9.43
C LYS A 152 11.94 1.12 -9.82
N LEU A 153 11.29 0.00 -10.11
CA LEU A 153 11.88 -1.21 -10.65
C LEU A 153 11.65 -1.21 -12.16
N LYS A 154 12.72 -1.33 -12.95
CA LYS A 154 12.64 -1.32 -14.41
C LYS A 154 12.82 -2.74 -14.93
N LEU A 155 11.77 -3.30 -15.50
CA LEU A 155 11.81 -4.58 -16.18
C LEU A 155 11.99 -4.33 -17.68
N SER A 156 12.97 -5.00 -18.30
CA SER A 156 13.08 -5.15 -19.75
C SER A 156 12.43 -6.46 -20.17
N LEU A 157 11.78 -6.44 -21.33
CA LEU A 157 11.31 -7.64 -21.98
C LEU A 157 12.43 -8.19 -22.87
N ASP A 158 12.51 -9.49 -23.08
CA ASP A 158 13.21 -10.02 -24.25
C ASP A 158 12.15 -10.47 -25.24
N ASP A 159 12.10 -9.80 -26.39
CA ASP A 159 11.27 -10.25 -27.49
C ASP A 159 12.10 -11.23 -28.32
N SER A 160 11.90 -12.52 -28.04
CA SER A 160 12.54 -13.61 -28.78
C SER A 160 12.35 -13.54 -30.31
N GLN A 161 11.43 -12.68 -30.81
CA GLN A 161 11.24 -12.43 -32.25
C GLN A 161 12.03 -11.22 -32.80
N HIS A 162 12.54 -10.33 -31.96
CA HIS A 162 13.24 -9.12 -32.38
C HIS A 162 14.45 -8.83 -31.47
N LYS A 163 15.66 -9.13 -31.98
CA LYS A 163 16.99 -8.93 -31.36
C LYS A 163 17.36 -7.46 -31.02
N ASN A 164 16.40 -6.57 -30.79
CA ASN A 164 16.62 -5.20 -30.34
C ASN A 164 15.84 -4.99 -29.04
N ILE A 165 16.57 -4.68 -27.95
CA ILE A 165 16.05 -4.22 -26.65
C ILE A 165 14.94 -3.17 -26.90
N SER A 166 13.63 -3.42 -26.80
CA SER A 166 12.74 -4.07 -25.83
C SER A 166 12.05 -3.03 -24.96
N GLN A 167 10.73 -2.94 -25.08
CA GLN A 167 9.88 -2.12 -24.23
C GLN A 167 10.27 -2.29 -22.75
N SER A 168 10.25 -1.21 -21.97
CA SER A 168 10.54 -1.27 -20.53
C SER A 168 9.27 -1.03 -19.72
N ILE A 169 9.00 -1.90 -18.75
CA ILE A 169 7.89 -1.76 -17.81
C ILE A 169 8.44 -1.22 -16.50
N ASN A 170 7.88 -0.10 -16.04
CA ASN A 170 8.19 0.45 -14.72
C ASN A 170 7.19 -0.10 -13.70
N ILE A 171 7.70 -0.66 -12.61
CA ILE A 171 6.93 -1.09 -11.44
C ILE A 171 7.31 -0.19 -10.27
N ILE A 172 6.31 0.34 -9.57
CA ILE A 172 6.52 1.19 -8.39
C ILE A 172 6.61 0.28 -7.17
N GLN A 173 7.54 0.59 -6.28
CA GLN A 173 7.62 -0.01 -4.95
C GLN A 173 7.72 1.05 -3.85
N CYS A 174 7.34 0.68 -2.64
CA CYS A 174 7.62 1.43 -1.43
C CYS A 174 7.91 0.48 -0.26
N SER A 175 8.54 0.98 0.79
CA SER A 175 8.76 0.22 2.01
C SER A 175 7.43 -0.14 2.69
N CYS A 176 7.39 -1.29 3.35
CA CYS A 176 6.25 -1.71 4.16
C CYS A 176 6.25 -0.95 5.50
N ASP A 177 5.88 0.33 5.44
CA ASP A 177 5.70 1.18 6.61
C ASP A 177 4.55 2.16 6.37
N VAL A 178 3.98 2.69 7.46
CA VAL A 178 2.80 3.55 7.42
C VAL A 178 3.04 4.80 6.58
N LYS A 179 4.19 5.48 6.70
CA LYS A 179 4.44 6.74 5.99
C LYS A 179 4.65 6.53 4.50
N SER A 180 5.41 5.51 4.12
CA SER A 180 5.69 5.18 2.72
C SER A 180 4.41 4.80 1.97
N LEU A 181 3.57 3.95 2.58
CA LEU A 181 2.29 3.54 2.01
C LEU A 181 1.30 4.69 1.95
N HIS A 182 1.17 5.46 3.04
CA HIS A 182 0.25 6.61 3.08
C HIS A 182 0.60 7.63 1.99
N LYS A 183 1.88 7.97 1.84
CA LYS A 183 2.37 8.83 0.76
C LYS A 183 2.05 8.29 -0.63
N TRP A 184 2.13 6.97 -0.83
CA TRP A 184 1.73 6.39 -2.11
C TRP A 184 0.22 6.54 -2.35
N PHE A 185 -0.61 6.31 -1.33
CA PHE A 185 -2.06 6.52 -1.44
C PHE A 185 -2.44 7.99 -1.69
N GLU A 186 -1.70 8.97 -1.15
CA GLU A 186 -1.93 10.40 -1.44
C GLU A 186 -2.03 10.68 -2.95
N GLU A 187 -1.18 10.03 -3.74
CA GLU A 187 -1.04 10.28 -5.18
C GLU A 187 -1.84 9.29 -6.06
N ASN A 188 -2.12 8.08 -5.55
CA ASN A 188 -2.56 6.95 -6.38
C ASN A 188 -3.96 6.40 -6.04
N ARG A 189 -4.68 6.99 -5.07
CA ARG A 189 -6.03 6.54 -4.70
C ARG A 189 -6.98 6.47 -5.88
N LEU A 190 -7.73 5.37 -5.94
CA LEU A 190 -8.82 5.14 -6.88
C LEU A 190 -10.07 4.67 -6.11
N PRO A 191 -11.24 5.30 -6.28
CA PRO A 191 -11.44 6.57 -6.99
C PRO A 191 -10.69 7.72 -6.32
N LYS A 192 -10.28 8.72 -7.12
CA LYS A 192 -9.69 9.95 -6.56
C LYS A 192 -10.72 10.64 -5.67
N ARG A 193 -10.26 11.24 -4.57
CA ARG A 193 -11.11 12.08 -3.71
C ARG A 193 -11.16 13.46 -4.32
N VAL A 194 -12.34 14.04 -4.43
CA VAL A 194 -12.52 15.37 -5.01
C VAL A 194 -13.08 16.29 -3.93
N PHE A 195 -12.43 17.42 -3.69
CA PHE A 195 -12.96 18.39 -2.74
C PHE A 195 -14.09 19.20 -3.38
N ASN A 196 -15.15 19.43 -2.62
CA ASN A 196 -16.28 20.26 -2.99
C ASN A 196 -16.50 21.31 -1.91
N LEU A 197 -16.42 22.59 -2.29
CA LEU A 197 -16.65 23.68 -1.37
C LEU A 197 -18.15 23.76 -1.04
N ASN A 198 -18.48 23.60 0.24
CA ASN A 198 -19.86 23.71 0.71
C ASN A 198 -20.11 25.12 1.28
N PRO A 199 -21.03 25.92 0.69
CA PRO A 199 -21.33 27.27 1.14
C PRO A 199 -21.73 27.37 2.62
N LYS A 200 -22.26 26.29 3.21
CA LYS A 200 -22.61 26.22 4.64
C LYS A 200 -21.42 26.51 5.55
N HIS A 201 -20.23 26.05 5.17
CA HIS A 201 -19.01 26.14 5.99
C HIS A 201 -18.14 27.34 5.61
N GLY A 202 -18.48 28.03 4.52
CA GLY A 202 -17.68 29.16 4.02
C GLY A 202 -16.28 28.74 3.58
N GLU A 203 -15.39 29.72 3.47
CA GLU A 203 -13.97 29.52 3.13
C GLU A 203 -13.13 30.56 3.87
N ASN A 204 -11.89 30.21 4.25
CA ASN A 204 -10.98 31.13 4.95
C ASN A 204 -11.58 31.76 6.23
N GLY A 205 -12.46 31.00 6.92
CA GLY A 205 -13.15 31.43 8.12
C GLY A 205 -14.25 32.48 7.89
N ARG A 206 -14.74 32.63 6.66
CA ARG A 206 -15.76 33.64 6.28
C ARG A 206 -16.91 33.02 5.51
N GLY A 207 -18.11 33.60 5.68
CA GLY A 207 -19.29 33.25 4.90
C GLY A 207 -20.00 31.96 5.31
N ASN A 208 -19.64 31.37 6.45
CA ASN A 208 -20.34 30.23 7.02
C ASN A 208 -21.74 30.62 7.54
N TYR A 209 -22.65 29.66 7.55
CA TYR A 209 -23.98 29.84 8.15
C TYR A 209 -23.87 29.94 9.68
N ASN A 210 -24.85 30.58 10.31
CA ASN A 210 -24.95 30.62 11.77
C ASN A 210 -24.90 29.18 12.33
N ASP A 211 -24.12 28.98 13.39
CA ASP A 211 -23.90 27.70 14.07
C ASP A 211 -23.23 26.58 13.25
N ALA A 212 -22.79 26.86 12.02
CA ALA A 212 -21.99 25.91 11.25
C ALA A 212 -20.50 26.06 11.57
N SER A 213 -19.81 24.92 11.77
CA SER A 213 -18.35 24.90 11.88
C SER A 213 -17.70 25.49 10.62
N PRO A 214 -16.79 26.46 10.75
CA PRO A 214 -16.19 27.11 9.59
C PRO A 214 -15.07 26.25 8.96
N LEU A 215 -14.84 26.46 7.68
CA LEU A 215 -13.61 26.05 7.00
C LEU A 215 -12.60 27.20 7.05
N TYR A 216 -11.48 27.01 7.76
CA TYR A 216 -10.46 28.04 7.97
C TYR A 216 -9.36 28.10 6.88
N CYS A 217 -9.38 27.19 5.91
CA CYS A 217 -8.44 27.16 4.80
C CYS A 217 -9.14 27.43 3.47
N SER A 218 -8.36 27.61 2.40
CA SER A 218 -8.90 27.75 1.05
C SER A 218 -9.32 26.40 0.47
N HIS A 219 -10.06 26.45 -0.65
CA HIS A 219 -10.41 25.29 -1.46
C HIS A 219 -9.18 24.41 -1.76
N ASP A 220 -8.12 25.00 -2.32
CA ASP A 220 -6.93 24.27 -2.74
C ASP A 220 -6.15 23.66 -1.56
N GLU A 221 -6.15 24.37 -0.42
CA GLU A 221 -5.57 23.85 0.81
C GLU A 221 -6.40 22.68 1.38
N ALA A 222 -7.73 22.80 1.38
CA ALA A 222 -8.62 21.72 1.80
C ALA A 222 -8.49 20.49 0.90
N GLU A 223 -8.39 20.66 -0.42
CA GLU A 223 -8.15 19.58 -1.37
C GLU A 223 -6.79 18.89 -1.13
N THR A 224 -5.75 19.66 -0.84
CA THR A 224 -4.44 19.11 -0.46
C THR A 224 -4.53 18.29 0.83
N LEU A 225 -5.28 18.75 1.82
CA LEU A 225 -5.48 18.03 3.09
C LEU A 225 -6.36 16.78 2.91
N LEU A 226 -7.35 16.81 2.01
CA LEU A 226 -8.21 15.66 1.69
C LEU A 226 -7.41 14.47 1.16
N HIS A 227 -6.39 14.74 0.33
CA HIS A 227 -5.47 13.70 -0.14
C HIS A 227 -4.66 13.07 0.99
N LYS A 228 -4.52 13.70 2.16
CA LYS A 228 -3.83 13.14 3.33
C LYS A 228 -4.77 12.51 4.35
N ALA A 229 -6.06 12.82 4.27
CA ALA A 229 -7.03 12.42 5.26
C ALA A 229 -7.19 10.90 5.38
N ILE A 230 -7.47 10.43 6.59
CA ILE A 230 -7.59 9.01 6.91
C ILE A 230 -8.93 8.69 7.57
N GLY A 231 -9.40 7.46 7.41
CA GLY A 231 -10.65 6.97 7.99
C GLY A 231 -10.44 5.95 9.11
N SER A 232 -11.53 5.57 9.77
CA SER A 232 -11.54 4.47 10.75
C SER A 232 -11.65 3.11 10.08
N SER A 233 -12.46 3.01 9.03
CA SER A 233 -12.76 1.79 8.27
C SER A 233 -13.19 2.13 6.85
N ILE A 234 -13.33 1.11 6.00
CA ILE A 234 -13.73 1.25 4.60
C ILE A 234 -15.13 1.88 4.43
N ASP A 235 -16.04 1.62 5.37
CA ASP A 235 -17.40 2.16 5.38
C ASP A 235 -17.49 3.56 5.99
N SER A 236 -16.35 4.16 6.36
CA SER A 236 -16.33 5.47 7.01
C SER A 236 -16.76 6.55 6.01
N THR A 237 -17.86 7.23 6.32
CA THR A 237 -18.32 8.41 5.57
C THR A 237 -17.54 9.67 5.92
N SER A 238 -16.69 9.62 6.94
CA SER A 238 -15.88 10.74 7.41
C SER A 238 -14.40 10.39 7.40
N LEU A 239 -13.59 11.33 6.92
CA LEU A 239 -12.13 11.25 6.95
C LEU A 239 -11.58 12.43 7.75
N TYR A 240 -10.40 12.25 8.34
CA TYR A 240 -9.83 13.23 9.24
C TYR A 240 -8.37 13.48 8.91
N PHE A 241 -7.93 14.71 9.12
CA PHE A 241 -6.53 15.09 9.12
C PHE A 241 -6.26 16.21 10.13
N TYR A 242 -5.00 16.51 10.40
CA TYR A 242 -4.60 17.66 11.22
C TYR A 242 -4.02 18.76 10.34
N ASP A 243 -4.65 19.93 10.35
CA ASP A 243 -4.20 21.12 9.64
C ASP A 243 -3.24 21.91 10.55
N GLU A 244 -1.95 21.64 10.38
CA GLU A 244 -0.88 22.27 11.17
C GLU A 244 -0.89 23.80 11.09
N LYS A 245 -1.25 24.37 9.93
CA LYS A 245 -1.26 25.84 9.75
C LYS A 245 -2.33 26.52 10.60
N ARG A 246 -3.41 25.82 10.93
CA ARG A 246 -4.53 26.33 11.75
C ARG A 246 -4.61 25.69 13.12
N GLU A 247 -3.68 24.79 13.44
CA GLU A 247 -3.64 24.03 14.70
C GLU A 247 -4.99 23.37 15.05
N LYS A 248 -5.68 22.89 14.01
CA LYS A 248 -7.03 22.34 14.11
C LYS A 248 -7.14 21.06 13.32
N TYR A 249 -8.03 20.18 13.75
CA TYR A 249 -8.40 19.05 12.93
C TYR A 249 -9.43 19.47 11.89
N ILE A 250 -9.45 18.74 10.78
CA ILE A 250 -10.40 18.91 9.70
C ILE A 250 -11.13 17.57 9.47
N GLU A 251 -12.45 17.65 9.35
CA GLU A 251 -13.31 16.51 8.99
C GLU A 251 -13.77 16.69 7.54
N PHE A 252 -13.61 15.64 6.75
CA PHE A 252 -14.10 15.55 5.37
C PHE A 252 -15.25 14.57 5.32
N ARG A 253 -16.44 15.01 4.93
CA ARG A 253 -17.63 14.17 4.80
C ARG A 253 -17.89 13.79 3.36
N ASN A 254 -18.02 12.50 3.10
CA ASN A 254 -18.39 11.96 1.80
C ASN A 254 -19.83 12.39 1.47
N GLU A 255 -20.01 12.97 0.29
CA GLU A 255 -21.31 13.41 -0.22
C GLU A 255 -22.08 12.30 -0.95
N ASN A 256 -21.49 11.09 -1.01
CA ASN A 256 -22.01 9.90 -1.69
C ASN A 256 -22.30 10.14 -3.17
N THR A 257 -21.42 10.88 -3.85
CA THR A 257 -21.51 11.16 -5.29
C THR A 257 -20.68 10.16 -6.11
N PRO A 258 -21.04 9.88 -7.37
CA PRO A 258 -20.23 9.06 -8.27
C PRO A 258 -18.80 9.59 -8.48
N GLN A 259 -18.58 10.88 -8.25
CA GLN A 259 -17.28 11.55 -8.37
C GLN A 259 -16.44 11.45 -7.09
N ASN A 260 -16.94 10.76 -6.05
CA ASN A 260 -16.28 10.61 -4.75
C ASN A 260 -15.92 11.97 -4.13
N THR A 261 -16.94 12.85 -4.05
CA THR A 261 -16.78 14.22 -3.54
C THR A 261 -16.91 14.30 -2.02
N TYR A 262 -16.14 15.22 -1.43
CA TYR A 262 -16.13 15.50 0.00
C TYR A 262 -16.20 17.00 0.23
N HIS A 263 -17.02 17.43 1.19
CA HIS A 263 -16.89 18.77 1.79
C HIS A 263 -16.21 18.66 3.14
N ALA A 264 -15.73 19.80 3.66
CA ALA A 264 -14.99 19.83 4.91
C ALA A 264 -15.30 21.04 5.77
N PHE A 265 -14.94 20.91 7.04
CA PHE A 265 -14.95 21.97 8.04
C PHE A 265 -13.95 21.60 9.15
N HIS A 266 -13.42 22.62 9.84
CA HIS A 266 -12.52 22.38 10.96
C HIS A 266 -13.33 22.08 12.23
N ILE A 267 -12.81 21.18 13.05
CA ILE A 267 -13.44 20.66 14.28
C ILE A 267 -12.48 20.74 15.46
N GLU A 268 -13.05 20.70 16.67
CA GLU A 268 -12.29 20.69 17.91
C GLU A 268 -11.75 19.29 18.22
N GLN A 269 -10.58 19.22 18.87
CA GLN A 269 -9.92 17.95 19.14
C GLN A 269 -10.83 16.95 19.89
N LYS A 270 -11.68 17.40 20.81
CA LYS A 270 -12.57 16.54 21.61
C LYS A 270 -13.57 15.73 20.76
N GLU A 271 -13.81 16.14 19.52
CA GLU A 271 -14.81 15.54 18.63
C GLU A 271 -14.28 14.32 17.87
N ILE A 272 -12.98 14.03 17.97
CA ILE A 272 -12.32 12.95 17.21
C ILE A 272 -12.01 11.75 18.10
N ALA A 273 -12.31 10.56 17.58
CA ALA A 273 -11.97 9.29 18.20
C ALA A 273 -10.47 9.17 18.51
N LYS A 274 -10.13 8.60 19.67
CA LYS A 274 -8.74 8.48 20.14
C LYS A 274 -7.85 7.70 19.15
N GLU A 275 -8.40 6.67 18.52
CA GLU A 275 -7.71 5.85 17.53
C GLU A 275 -7.30 6.64 16.29
N ILE A 276 -8.17 7.52 15.78
CA ILE A 276 -7.89 8.36 14.62
C ILE A 276 -6.80 9.36 14.95
N LYS A 277 -6.84 9.97 16.14
CA LYS A 277 -5.76 10.86 16.62
C LYS A 277 -4.42 10.14 16.65
N LYS A 278 -4.39 8.90 17.16
CA LYS A 278 -3.17 8.09 17.20
C LYS A 278 -2.63 7.86 15.78
N LYS A 279 -3.49 7.47 14.84
CA LYS A 279 -3.10 7.27 13.43
C LYS A 279 -2.58 8.57 12.78
N ILE A 280 -3.23 9.71 13.00
CA ILE A 280 -2.78 11.00 12.48
C ILE A 280 -1.41 11.38 13.06
N ASN A 281 -1.22 11.19 14.38
CA ASN A 281 0.06 11.51 15.02
C ASN A 281 1.20 10.66 14.45
N GLU A 282 0.96 9.38 14.19
CA GLU A 282 1.95 8.46 13.59
C GLU A 282 2.40 8.90 12.19
N LEU A 283 1.53 9.58 11.43
CA LEU A 283 1.91 10.17 10.14
C LEU A 283 2.80 11.41 10.28
N ASN A 284 2.61 12.17 11.37
CA ASN A 284 3.27 13.46 11.59
C ASN A 284 4.58 13.36 12.39
N THR A 285 4.83 12.24 13.08
CA THR A 285 6.08 11.95 13.82
C THR A 285 7.03 11.12 12.98
#